data_AF-A0A4U6T7W0-F1
#
_entry.id   AF-A0A4U6T7W0-F1
#
_cell.length_a   1.000
_cell.length_b   1.000
_cell.length_c   1.000
_cell.angle_alpha   90.00
_cell.angle_beta   90.00
_cell.angle_gamma   90.00
#
_symmetry.space_group_name_H-M   'P 1'
#
loop_
_entity.id
_entity.type
_entity.pdbx_description
1 polymer ?
#
loop_
_entity_poly.entity_id
_entity_poly.type
_entity_poly.pdbx_seq_one_letter_code
_entity_poly.pdbx_strand_id
1 'polypeptide(L)'
;MRLEDGLLQLQVTVKRAAKTVYRVIHSARANAAHNHGLDPDKLIVEEAFVGKGLYLKRLSYHDKGRCGVMVRPRCRLTVVVREATAEEEAKIAKLRVSNYKKLTRKERQLMPHRLIEVSPRWARKRKEEAGTTA
;
A
#
# COMPACT_ATOMS: atom_id res chain seq x y z
N MET A 1 -10.13 1.65 3.58
CA MET A 1 -8.92 1.16 2.87
C MET A 1 -8.93 -0.37 2.93
N ARG A 2 -8.60 -1.09 1.85
CA ARG A 2 -8.53 -2.56 1.90
C ARG A 2 -7.42 -3.00 2.84
N LEU A 3 -7.67 -4.08 3.59
CA LEU A 3 -6.73 -4.57 4.60
C LEU A 3 -5.42 -5.07 3.97
N GLU A 4 -5.50 -5.77 2.83
CA GLU A 4 -4.32 -6.26 2.09
C GLU A 4 -3.39 -5.14 1.61
N ASP A 5 -3.97 -4.10 1.00
CA ASP A 5 -3.22 -2.94 0.54
C ASP A 5 -2.46 -2.28 1.71
N GLY A 6 -3.07 -2.28 2.90
CA GLY A 6 -2.45 -1.76 4.13
C GLY A 6 -1.28 -2.60 4.63
N LEU A 7 -1.40 -3.93 4.60
CA LEU A 7 -0.32 -4.84 4.96
C LEU A 7 0.89 -4.67 4.04
N LEU A 8 0.65 -4.52 2.72
CA LEU A 8 1.71 -4.28 1.74
C LEU A 8 2.43 -2.95 1.99
N GLN A 9 1.68 -1.87 2.24
CA GLN A 9 2.28 -0.57 2.55
C GLN A 9 3.13 -0.62 3.83
N LEU A 10 2.68 -1.34 4.86
CA LEU A 10 3.42 -1.47 6.12
C LEU A 10 4.73 -2.25 5.96
N GLN A 11 4.80 -3.21 5.04
CA GLN A 11 6.03 -3.97 4.76
C GLN A 11 7.12 -3.10 4.12
N VAL A 12 6.73 -2.17 3.24
CA VAL A 12 7.67 -1.28 2.53
C VAL A 12 8.08 -0.07 3.38
N THR A 13 7.29 0.28 4.39
CA THR A 13 7.55 1.47 5.20
C THR A 13 8.77 1.31 6.11
N VAL A 14 9.69 2.29 6.06
CA VAL A 14 10.96 2.27 6.83
C VAL A 14 10.78 2.53 8.33
N LYS A 15 9.65 3.12 8.74
CA LYS A 15 9.39 3.51 10.14
C LYS A 15 9.34 2.29 11.07
N ARG A 16 10.05 2.35 12.20
CA ARG A 16 10.05 1.29 13.23
C ARG A 16 8.65 0.85 13.67
N ALA A 17 7.73 1.79 13.80
CA ALA A 17 6.36 1.53 14.26
C ALA A 17 5.58 0.60 13.31
N ALA A 18 5.95 0.53 12.03
CA ALA A 18 5.26 -0.28 11.03
C ALA A 18 5.24 -1.77 11.42
N LYS A 19 6.32 -2.29 11.99
CA LYS A 19 6.41 -3.69 12.45
C LYS A 19 5.36 -4.03 13.51
N THR A 20 5.11 -3.10 14.44
CA THR A 20 4.11 -3.29 15.50
C THR A 20 2.69 -3.23 14.93
N VAL A 21 2.42 -2.23 14.08
CA VAL A 21 1.09 -2.06 13.45
C VAL A 21 0.77 -3.26 12.55
N TYR A 22 1.75 -3.74 11.78
CA TYR A 22 1.62 -4.93 10.93
C TYR A 22 1.17 -6.16 11.74
N ARG A 23 1.82 -6.43 12.87
CA ARG A 23 1.43 -7.54 13.75
C ARG A 23 0.00 -7.43 14.25
N VAL A 24 -0.45 -6.22 14.60
CA VAL A 24 -1.82 -6.02 15.11
C VAL A 24 -2.85 -6.21 13.99
N ILE A 25 -2.62 -5.64 12.80
CA ILE A 25 -3.56 -5.80 11.67
C ILE A 25 -3.58 -7.26 11.19
N HIS A 26 -2.43 -7.94 11.14
CA HIS A 26 -2.37 -9.36 10.81
C HIS A 26 -3.13 -10.22 11.83
N SER A 27 -3.01 -9.91 13.12
CA SER A 27 -3.78 -10.58 14.17
C SER A 27 -5.28 -10.31 14.04
N ALA A 28 -5.67 -9.05 13.76
CA ALA A 28 -7.06 -8.70 13.53
C ALA A 28 -7.67 -9.45 12.33
N ARG A 29 -6.94 -9.59 11.22
CA ARG A 29 -7.34 -10.41 10.07
C ARG A 29 -7.58 -11.87 10.48
N ALA A 30 -6.66 -12.46 11.23
CA ALA A 30 -6.78 -13.85 11.69
C ALA A 30 -7.98 -14.05 12.64
N ASN A 31 -8.18 -13.13 13.58
CA ASN A 31 -9.31 -13.17 14.51
C ASN A 31 -10.65 -12.98 13.81
N ALA A 32 -10.73 -12.09 12.82
CA ALA A 32 -11.92 -11.89 12.01
C ALA A 32 -12.32 -13.16 11.23
N ALA A 33 -11.33 -13.84 10.62
CA ALA A 33 -11.57 -15.08 9.90
C ALA A 33 -11.96 -16.24 10.84
N HIS A 34 -11.23 -16.43 11.93
CA HIS A 34 -11.42 -17.58 12.81
C HIS A 34 -12.64 -17.45 13.74
N ASN A 35 -12.81 -16.30 14.39
CA ASN A 35 -13.84 -16.14 15.43
C ASN A 35 -15.17 -15.63 14.86
N HIS A 36 -15.12 -14.79 13.83
CA HIS A 36 -16.32 -14.16 13.26
C HIS A 36 -16.71 -14.75 11.89
N GLY A 37 -15.91 -15.65 11.31
CA GLY A 37 -16.21 -16.29 10.03
C GLY A 37 -16.22 -15.33 8.84
N LEU A 38 -15.60 -14.15 8.98
CA LEU A 38 -15.57 -13.11 7.95
C LEU A 38 -14.58 -13.47 6.84
N ASP A 39 -14.88 -13.07 5.61
CA ASP A 39 -14.00 -13.30 4.46
C ASP A 39 -12.75 -12.40 4.54
N PRO A 40 -11.54 -12.95 4.71
CA PRO A 40 -10.32 -12.17 4.93
C PRO A 40 -9.98 -11.21 3.78
N ASP A 41 -10.42 -11.51 2.55
CA ASP A 41 -10.06 -10.76 1.36
C ASP A 41 -10.99 -9.54 1.14
N LYS A 42 -12.17 -9.57 1.77
CA LYS A 42 -13.17 -8.49 1.75
C LYS A 42 -13.08 -7.56 2.95
N LEU A 43 -12.12 -7.79 3.85
CA LEU A 43 -11.94 -6.94 5.03
C LEU A 43 -11.42 -5.55 4.68
N ILE A 44 -12.05 -4.56 5.32
CA ILE A 44 -11.68 -3.15 5.28
C ILE A 44 -11.37 -2.69 6.70
N VAL A 45 -10.35 -1.84 6.83
CA VAL A 45 -10.10 -1.11 8.08
C VAL A 45 -11.10 0.03 8.17
N GLU A 46 -11.99 -0.07 9.17
CA GLU A 46 -12.97 0.96 9.47
C GLU A 46 -12.33 2.09 10.29
N GLU A 47 -11.77 1.71 11.44
CA GLU A 47 -11.11 2.64 12.35
C GLU A 47 -9.78 2.07 12.82
N ALA A 48 -8.78 2.95 12.94
CA ALA A 48 -7.51 2.62 13.54
C ALA A 48 -7.01 3.83 14.32
N PHE A 49 -6.91 3.70 15.64
CA PHE A 49 -6.51 4.79 16.52
C PHE A 49 -5.59 4.33 17.65
N VAL A 50 -4.86 5.29 18.21
CA VAL A 50 -3.88 5.05 19.27
C VAL A 50 -4.30 5.82 20.52
N GLY A 51 -4.48 5.09 21.61
CA GLY A 51 -4.76 5.64 22.93
C GLY A 51 -3.50 5.77 23.79
N LYS A 52 -3.57 6.61 24.83
CA LYS A 52 -2.54 6.72 25.86
C LYS A 52 -2.54 5.46 26.74
N GLY A 53 -1.36 4.91 27.00
CA GLY A 53 -1.15 3.84 27.97
C GLY A 53 -0.64 4.37 29.31
N LEU A 54 -0.19 3.47 30.19
CA LEU A 54 0.43 3.87 31.45
C LEU A 54 1.80 4.50 31.20
N TYR A 55 1.99 5.71 31.72
CA TYR A 55 3.24 6.46 31.58
C TYR A 55 4.11 6.23 32.81
N LEU A 56 5.32 5.70 32.58
CA LEU A 56 6.24 5.39 33.67
C LEU A 56 7.13 6.61 33.94
N LYS A 57 7.05 7.15 35.15
CA LYS A 57 7.92 8.24 35.61
C LYS A 57 9.30 7.70 35.99
N ARG A 58 10.36 8.39 35.61
CA ARG A 58 11.77 8.11 35.92
C ARG A 58 12.44 9.41 36.33
N LEU A 59 13.40 9.33 37.25
CA LEU A 59 14.18 10.49 37.62
C LEU A 59 15.22 10.78 36.52
N SER A 60 15.37 12.05 36.16
CA SER A 60 16.41 12.55 35.28
C SER A 60 17.32 13.45 36.10
N TYR A 61 18.58 13.07 36.25
CA TYR A 61 19.57 13.85 36.98
C TYR A 61 20.13 14.95 36.09
N HIS A 62 20.37 16.11 36.69
CA HIS A 62 20.94 17.29 36.04
C HIS A 62 22.06 17.88 36.92
N ASP A 63 22.81 18.82 36.36
CA ASP A 63 23.90 19.50 37.07
C ASP A 63 23.40 20.28 38.30
N LYS A 64 24.35 20.58 39.19
CA LYS A 64 24.14 21.35 40.44
C LYS A 64 23.06 20.73 41.35
N GLY A 65 22.99 19.40 41.40
CA GLY A 65 22.07 18.66 42.27
C GLY A 65 20.59 18.77 41.89
N ARG A 66 20.28 19.23 40.67
CA ARG A 66 18.89 19.33 40.20
C ARG A 66 18.39 17.99 39.67
N CYS A 67 17.10 17.72 39.84
CA CYS A 67 16.46 16.56 39.26
C CYS A 67 15.12 16.92 38.60
N GLY A 68 14.88 16.33 37.43
CA GLY A 68 13.62 16.43 36.69
C GLY A 68 12.93 15.06 36.62
N VAL A 69 11.66 15.04 36.20
CA VAL A 69 10.93 13.78 35.98
C VAL A 69 10.84 13.51 34.49
N MET A 70 11.57 12.51 34.01
CA MET A 70 11.42 11.97 32.66
C MET A 70 10.26 10.97 32.63
N VAL A 71 9.50 10.96 31.53
CA VAL A 71 8.41 10.02 31.34
C VAL A 71 8.73 9.07 30.19
N ARG A 72 8.61 7.76 30.43
CA ARG A 72 8.62 6.73 29.39
C ARG A 72 7.18 6.42 28.97
N PRO A 73 6.71 6.92 27.82
CA PRO A 73 5.33 6.72 27.39
C PRO A 73 5.11 5.29 26.87
N ARG A 74 3.91 4.77 27.11
CA ARG A 74 3.37 3.58 26.45
C ARG A 74 2.04 3.96 25.79
N CYS A 75 1.65 3.23 24.77
CA CYS A 75 0.39 3.45 24.05
C CYS A 75 -0.38 2.13 23.89
N ARG A 76 -1.66 2.26 23.52
CA ARG A 76 -2.54 1.15 23.14
C ARG A 76 -3.01 1.39 21.71
N LEU A 77 -2.91 0.38 20.85
CA LEU A 77 -3.39 0.44 19.47
C LEU A 77 -4.69 -0.34 19.38
N THR A 78 -5.74 0.30 18.88
CA THR A 78 -7.03 -0.32 18.61
C THR A 78 -7.30 -0.28 17.12
N VAL A 79 -7.69 -1.42 16.55
CA VAL A 79 -8.04 -1.57 15.14
C VAL A 79 -9.41 -2.21 15.06
N VAL A 80 -10.31 -1.58 14.31
CA VAL A 80 -11.66 -2.07 14.02
C VAL A 80 -11.70 -2.46 12.55
N VAL A 81 -12.09 -3.70 12.29
CA VAL A 81 -12.21 -4.26 10.94
C VAL A 81 -13.66 -4.66 10.69
N ARG A 82 -14.12 -4.43 9.46
CA ARG A 82 -15.43 -4.86 9.00
C ARG A 82 -15.35 -5.36 7.57
N GLU A 83 -16.38 -6.08 7.15
CA GLU A 83 -16.53 -6.44 5.74
C GLU A 83 -16.95 -5.22 4.90
N ALA A 84 -16.48 -5.22 3.66
CA ALA A 84 -16.91 -4.25 2.67
C ALA A 84 -18.39 -4.48 2.32
N THR A 85 -19.17 -3.41 2.26
CA THR A 85 -20.50 -3.49 1.65
C THR A 85 -20.37 -3.54 0.13
N ALA A 86 -21.36 -4.10 -0.56
CA ALA A 86 -21.34 -4.25 -2.02
C ALA A 86 -21.13 -2.91 -2.76
N GLU A 87 -21.69 -1.82 -2.23
CA GLU A 87 -21.51 -0.47 -2.78
C GLU A 87 -20.06 0.01 -2.68
N GLU A 88 -19.40 -0.29 -1.56
CA GLU A 88 -18.01 0.08 -1.30
C GLU A 88 -17.04 -0.71 -2.18
N GLU A 89 -17.31 -2.00 -2.38
CA GLU A 89 -16.54 -2.83 -3.32
C GLU A 89 -16.60 -2.26 -4.74
N ALA A 90 -17.80 -1.89 -5.20
CA ALA A 90 -18.00 -1.26 -6.51
C ALA A 90 -17.26 0.08 -6.61
N LYS A 91 -17.26 0.89 -5.54
CA LYS A 91 -16.52 2.15 -5.48
C LYS A 91 -15.01 1.94 -5.57
N ILE A 92 -14.47 0.95 -4.86
CA ILE A 92 -13.04 0.60 -4.90
C ILE A 92 -12.64 0.13 -6.31
N ALA A 93 -13.46 -0.72 -6.94
CA ALA A 93 -13.22 -1.19 -8.31
C ALA A 93 -13.20 -0.02 -9.31
N LYS A 94 -14.18 0.88 -9.23
CA LYS A 94 -14.23 2.11 -10.06
C LYS A 94 -12.99 2.96 -9.85
N LEU A 95 -12.55 3.15 -8.61
CA LEU A 95 -11.33 3.91 -8.28
C LEU A 95 -10.08 3.26 -8.90
N ARG A 96 -9.91 1.93 -8.79
CA ARG A 96 -8.78 1.21 -9.41
C ARG A 96 -8.73 1.42 -10.93
N VAL A 97 -9.87 1.25 -11.62
CA VAL A 97 -9.95 1.49 -13.07
C VAL A 97 -9.63 2.95 -13.42
N SER A 98 -10.15 3.90 -12.64
CA SER A 98 -9.90 5.32 -12.87
C SER A 98 -8.42 5.69 -12.69
N ASN A 99 -7.77 5.13 -11.67
CA ASN A 99 -6.36 5.36 -11.38
C ASN A 99 -5.48 4.75 -12.48
N TYR A 100 -5.81 3.54 -12.94
CA TYR A 100 -5.14 2.91 -14.07
C TYR A 100 -5.23 3.78 -15.33
N LYS A 101 -6.44 4.21 -15.73
CA LYS A 101 -6.63 5.08 -16.90
C LYS A 101 -5.85 6.39 -16.80
N LYS A 102 -5.79 7.00 -15.61
CA LYS A 102 -4.99 8.21 -15.34
C LYS A 102 -3.49 7.94 -15.48
N LEU A 103 -3.01 6.82 -14.95
CA LEU A 103 -1.61 6.41 -15.05
C LEU A 103 -1.20 6.22 -16.52
N THR A 104 -1.98 5.45 -17.29
CA THR A 104 -1.70 5.20 -18.71
C THR A 104 -1.72 6.48 -19.55
N ARG A 105 -2.63 7.42 -19.25
CA ARG A 105 -2.63 8.75 -19.88
C ARG A 105 -1.34 9.51 -19.57
N LYS A 106 -0.91 9.49 -18.31
CA LYS A 106 0.31 10.17 -17.85
C LYS A 106 1.56 9.56 -18.49
N GLU A 107 1.65 8.24 -18.60
CA GLU A 107 2.74 7.54 -19.29
C GLU A 107 2.81 7.91 -20.77
N ARG A 108 1.66 7.93 -21.47
CA ARG A 108 1.59 8.37 -22.87
C ARG A 108 2.01 9.83 -23.05
N GLN A 109 1.72 10.69 -22.08
CA GLN A 109 2.08 12.11 -22.13
C GLN A 109 3.57 12.35 -21.80
N LEU A 110 4.16 11.55 -20.90
CA LEU A 110 5.57 11.63 -20.50
C LEU A 110 6.53 10.97 -21.51
N MET A 111 6.05 10.02 -22.32
CA MET A 111 6.80 9.44 -23.45
C MET A 111 6.18 9.82 -24.81
N PRO A 112 6.35 11.08 -25.26
CA PRO A 112 5.81 11.51 -26.56
C PRO A 112 6.54 10.90 -27.78
N HIS A 113 7.64 10.15 -27.57
CA HIS A 113 8.43 9.58 -28.65
C HIS A 113 8.47 8.06 -28.50
N ARG A 114 7.56 7.35 -29.19
CA ARG A 114 7.94 6.03 -29.75
C ARG A 114 9.22 6.30 -30.54
N LEU A 115 10.29 5.55 -30.29
CA LEU A 115 11.45 5.56 -31.17
C LEU A 115 10.90 5.50 -32.59
N ILE A 116 11.08 6.54 -33.39
CA ILE A 116 10.78 6.46 -34.82
C ILE A 116 11.77 5.42 -35.29
N GLU A 117 11.31 4.18 -35.47
CA GLU A 117 12.02 3.22 -36.28
C GLU A 117 12.06 3.83 -37.68
N VAL A 118 13.09 4.66 -37.92
CA VAL A 118 13.53 4.99 -39.25
C VAL A 118 13.99 3.66 -39.81
N SER A 119 13.05 2.91 -40.40
CA SER A 119 13.38 1.90 -41.37
C SER A 119 14.02 2.69 -42.51
N PRO A 120 15.36 2.64 -42.65
CA PRO A 120 16.04 3.48 -43.61
C PRO A 120 15.56 3.08 -45.01
N ARG A 121 15.44 4.07 -45.91
CA ARG A 121 14.90 3.88 -47.29
C ARG A 121 15.56 2.74 -48.08
N TRP A 122 16.74 2.27 -47.67
CA TRP A 122 17.44 1.12 -48.25
C TRP A 122 16.81 -0.25 -47.92
N ALA A 123 15.90 -0.34 -46.95
CA ALA A 123 15.17 -1.57 -46.61
C ALA A 123 13.99 -1.89 -47.54
N ARG A 124 13.67 -1.04 -48.53
CA ARG A 124 12.76 -1.42 -49.63
C ARG A 124 13.50 -2.34 -50.60
N LYS A 125 13.52 -3.65 -50.35
CA LYS A 125 13.85 -4.61 -51.40
C LYS A 125 12.82 -4.46 -52.53
N ARG A 126 13.33 -4.16 -53.74
CA ARG A 126 12.61 -4.14 -55.02
C ARG A 126 11.93 -5.50 -55.20
N LYS A 127 10.62 -5.49 -55.44
CA LYS A 127 9.82 -6.70 -55.67
C LYS A 127 9.97 -7.06 -57.15
N GLU A 128 11.05 -7.75 -57.50
CA GLU A 128 11.21 -8.40 -58.79
C GLU A 128 12.17 -9.60 -58.62
N GLU A 129 11.76 -10.73 -59.20
CA GLU A 129 12.53 -11.96 -59.42
C GLU A 129 12.72 -12.93 -58.24
N ALA A 130 11.73 -13.81 -58.06
CA ALA A 130 11.96 -15.24 -57.91
C ALA A 130 10.66 -15.97 -58.30
N GLY A 131 10.52 -16.23 -59.60
CA GLY A 131 9.62 -17.27 -60.07
C GLY A 131 10.22 -18.66 -59.82
N THR A 132 9.34 -19.64 -59.88
CA THR A 132 9.64 -21.02 -60.31
C THR A 132 10.37 -21.92 -59.31
N THR A 133 9.62 -22.74 -58.57
CA THR A 133 9.85 -24.20 -58.58
C THR A 133 8.57 -24.94 -58.18
N ALA A 134 8.38 -26.09 -58.83
CA ALA A 134 7.25 -27.03 -58.84
C ALA A 134 6.55 -27.32 -57.51
#